data_AF-A0A1C3JPT9-F1
#
_entry.id   AF-A0A1C3JPT9-F1
#
_cell.length_a   1.000
_cell.length_b   1.000
_cell.length_c   1.000
_cell.angle_alpha   90.00
_cell.angle_beta   90.00
_cell.angle_gamma   90.00
#
_symmetry.space_group_name_H-M   'P 1'
#
loop_
_entity.id
_entity.type
_entity.pdbx_description
1 polymer ?
#
loop_
_entity_poly.entity_id
_entity_poly.type
_entity_poly.pdbx_seq_one_letter_code
_entity_poly.pdbx_strand_id
1 'polypeptide(L)'
;MLKVKMHKAGNGDCVSIETLSEFVLIDGGTAQSFDGWKEQIIGHVSKIDSVIVTHIDNDHINGVIKLLTHPNCPSVDSIFFNGAEQLFGHISTEDIDARTDVKLQALSEESSEVGDKDPIGYSEGTSLSYVIFDKGYTCNDVVDGEALYREKCAQFEIGSLKFNVIGPDLSALLELKKIWKEKLEERNIRPKILSKSYYDAFEQFTSTIQEKSPDNYQISSTEK
;
A
#
# COMPACT_ATOMS: atom_id res chain seq x y z
N MET A 1 23.24 8.79 -13.90
CA MET A 1 23.39 7.34 -13.76
C MET A 1 22.03 6.81 -13.36
N LEU A 2 21.50 5.79 -14.04
CA LEU A 2 20.26 5.12 -13.67
C LEU A 2 20.60 3.84 -12.93
N LYS A 3 20.00 3.62 -11.77
CA LYS A 3 20.15 2.41 -10.96
C LYS A 3 18.78 1.85 -10.62
N VAL A 4 18.59 0.57 -10.90
CA VAL A 4 17.38 -0.17 -10.54
C VAL A 4 17.79 -1.24 -9.56
N LYS A 5 17.10 -1.32 -8.42
CA LYS A 5 17.38 -2.29 -7.36
C LYS A 5 16.11 -2.98 -6.95
N MET A 6 16.11 -4.31 -7.07
CA MET A 6 15.08 -5.18 -6.52
C MET A 6 15.45 -5.51 -5.06
N HIS A 7 14.56 -5.14 -4.15
CA HIS A 7 14.71 -5.38 -2.72
C HIS A 7 14.21 -6.77 -2.35
N LYS A 8 14.57 -7.25 -1.15
CA LYS A 8 13.99 -8.49 -0.62
C LYS A 8 12.55 -8.22 -0.22
N ALA A 9 11.59 -8.50 -1.09
CA ALA A 9 10.16 -8.26 -0.88
C ALA A 9 9.47 -9.34 -0.02
N GLY A 10 10.15 -10.47 0.23
CA GLY A 10 9.52 -11.66 0.81
C GLY A 10 8.70 -12.38 -0.26
N ASN A 11 7.45 -11.95 -0.44
CA ASN A 11 6.59 -12.26 -1.59
C ASN A 11 6.28 -10.94 -2.34
N GLY A 12 5.65 -11.03 -3.52
CA GLY A 12 5.37 -9.88 -4.37
C GLY A 12 6.64 -9.11 -4.77
N ASP A 13 6.49 -7.80 -4.99
CA ASP A 13 7.55 -6.94 -5.52
C ASP A 13 7.92 -5.77 -4.61
N CYS A 14 9.18 -5.34 -4.69
CA CYS A 14 9.70 -4.12 -4.08
C CYS A 14 10.92 -3.67 -4.88
N VAL A 15 10.79 -2.58 -5.63
CA VAL A 15 11.82 -2.10 -6.55
C VAL A 15 12.07 -0.61 -6.31
N SER A 16 13.33 -0.21 -6.27
CA SER A 16 13.70 1.21 -6.31
C SER A 16 14.37 1.56 -7.63
N ILE A 17 14.06 2.75 -8.13
CA ILE A 17 14.71 3.39 -9.27
C ILE A 17 15.36 4.67 -8.76
N GLU A 18 16.65 4.79 -8.96
CA GLU A 18 17.47 5.90 -8.48
C GLU A 18 18.22 6.53 -9.66
N THR A 19 18.10 7.84 -9.82
CA THR A 19 18.91 8.63 -10.76
C THR A 19 19.95 9.46 -10.01
N LEU A 20 20.47 10.53 -10.62
CA LEU A 20 21.28 11.51 -9.87
C LEU A 20 20.44 12.42 -8.98
N SER A 21 19.15 12.57 -9.28
CA SER A 21 18.25 13.55 -8.67
C SER A 21 16.93 12.97 -8.20
N GLU A 22 16.52 11.81 -8.71
CA GLU A 22 15.24 11.18 -8.40
C GLU A 22 15.41 9.85 -7.68
N PHE A 23 14.53 9.58 -6.72
CA PHE A 23 14.33 8.28 -6.09
C PHE A 23 12.86 7.89 -6.13
N VAL A 24 12.55 6.79 -6.82
CA VAL A 24 11.20 6.23 -6.94
C VAL A 24 11.17 4.85 -6.30
N LEU A 25 10.19 4.60 -5.44
CA LEU A 25 9.89 3.27 -4.92
C LEU A 25 8.66 2.71 -5.64
N ILE A 26 8.73 1.46 -6.06
CA ILE A 26 7.63 0.72 -6.70
C ILE A 26 7.35 -0.51 -5.83
N ASP A 27 6.16 -0.54 -5.24
CA ASP A 27 5.73 -1.49 -4.23
C ASP A 27 6.68 -1.57 -3.01
N GLY A 28 6.34 -2.40 -2.03
CA GLY A 28 7.05 -2.51 -0.77
C GLY A 28 7.20 -3.94 -0.25
N GLY A 29 6.73 -4.95 -0.98
CA GLY A 29 6.72 -6.32 -0.50
C GLY A 29 5.76 -6.53 0.67
N THR A 30 5.96 -7.64 1.38
CA THR A 30 5.23 -7.95 2.61
C THR A 30 5.63 -7.04 3.78
N ALA A 31 4.82 -6.98 4.84
CA ALA A 31 5.14 -6.23 6.06
C ALA A 31 6.47 -6.66 6.71
N GLN A 32 6.77 -7.97 6.72
CA GLN A 32 7.99 -8.51 7.33
C GLN A 32 9.23 -8.16 6.50
N SER A 33 9.05 -8.03 5.18
CA SER A 33 10.14 -7.69 4.27
C SER A 33 10.70 -6.30 4.52
N PHE A 34 9.87 -5.38 5.05
CA PHE A 34 10.24 -4.02 5.39
C PHE A 34 11.52 -3.96 6.22
N ASP A 35 11.65 -4.78 7.26
CA ASP A 35 12.86 -4.80 8.10
C ASP A 35 14.13 -5.20 7.32
N GLY A 36 13.97 -5.97 6.22
CA GLY A 36 15.07 -6.39 5.35
C GLY A 36 15.54 -5.33 4.35
N TRP A 37 14.70 -4.35 4.01
CA TRP A 37 15.05 -3.31 3.02
C TRP A 37 14.99 -1.87 3.54
N LYS A 38 14.37 -1.60 4.69
CA LYS A 38 14.18 -0.24 5.23
C LYS A 38 15.48 0.54 5.39
N GLU A 39 16.55 -0.12 5.84
CA GLU A 39 17.85 0.52 6.08
C GLU A 39 18.53 0.99 4.79
N GLN A 40 18.04 0.55 3.63
CA GLN A 40 18.55 1.01 2.34
C GLN A 40 17.92 2.34 1.90
N ILE A 41 16.85 2.75 2.58
CA ILE A 41 16.06 3.95 2.26
C ILE A 41 16.09 4.91 3.45
N ILE A 42 15.62 4.46 4.62
CA ILE A 42 15.62 5.26 5.86
C ILE A 42 17.07 5.57 6.25
N GLY A 43 17.34 6.84 6.50
CA GLY A 43 18.68 7.35 6.85
C GLY A 43 19.64 7.55 5.66
N HIS A 44 19.30 7.04 4.46
CA HIS A 44 20.13 7.16 3.25
C HIS A 44 19.50 8.04 2.17
N VAL A 45 18.17 8.05 2.12
CA VAL A 45 17.36 8.82 1.19
C VAL A 45 16.66 9.91 1.97
N SER A 46 16.84 11.18 1.60
CA SER A 46 16.15 12.31 2.24
C SER A 46 14.75 12.53 1.67
N LYS A 47 14.54 12.11 0.42
CA LYS A 47 13.33 12.35 -0.36
C LYS A 47 13.06 11.18 -1.31
N ILE A 48 11.81 10.73 -1.34
CA ILE A 48 11.25 9.83 -2.34
C ILE A 48 10.36 10.67 -3.24
N ASP A 49 10.73 10.85 -4.50
CA ASP A 49 9.97 11.65 -5.46
C ASP A 49 8.60 11.01 -5.74
N SER A 50 8.56 9.68 -5.82
CA SER A 50 7.28 8.99 -5.86
C SER A 50 7.31 7.60 -5.24
N VAL A 51 6.19 7.22 -4.64
CA VAL A 51 5.87 5.83 -4.34
C VAL A 51 4.79 5.37 -5.32
N ILE A 52 5.05 4.33 -6.10
CA ILE A 52 4.10 3.73 -7.03
C ILE A 52 3.65 2.40 -6.44
N VAL A 53 2.34 2.21 -6.30
CA VAL A 53 1.76 0.96 -5.80
C VAL A 53 0.92 0.32 -6.90
N THR A 54 1.35 -0.85 -7.35
CA THR A 54 0.86 -1.46 -8.60
C THR A 54 -0.54 -2.04 -8.46
N HIS A 55 -0.84 -2.67 -7.32
CA HIS A 55 -2.16 -3.19 -6.95
C HIS A 55 -2.26 -3.29 -5.42
N ILE A 56 -3.40 -3.79 -4.92
CA ILE A 56 -3.75 -3.78 -3.50
C ILE A 56 -3.28 -5.02 -2.72
N ASP A 57 -2.57 -5.96 -3.35
CA ASP A 57 -2.27 -7.23 -2.67
C ASP A 57 -1.25 -7.03 -1.55
N ASN A 58 -1.42 -7.82 -0.49
CA ASN A 58 -0.73 -7.63 0.77
C ASN A 58 0.80 -7.84 0.68
N ASP A 59 1.27 -8.54 -0.35
CA ASP A 59 2.67 -8.77 -0.66
C ASP A 59 3.26 -7.70 -1.58
N HIS A 60 2.50 -6.66 -1.92
CA HIS A 60 2.99 -5.46 -2.59
C HIS A 60 2.88 -4.22 -1.68
N ILE A 61 1.79 -4.08 -0.93
CA ILE A 61 1.47 -2.79 -0.28
C ILE A 61 1.89 -2.69 1.18
N ASN A 62 2.09 -3.82 1.86
CA ASN A 62 2.29 -3.79 3.31
C ASN A 62 3.61 -3.17 3.74
N GLY A 63 4.68 -3.39 2.98
CA GLY A 63 5.93 -2.69 3.23
C GLY A 63 5.84 -1.19 2.93
N VAL A 64 4.97 -0.75 2.01
CA VAL A 64 4.70 0.67 1.76
C VAL A 64 3.99 1.29 2.97
N ILE A 65 2.96 0.63 3.52
CA ILE A 65 2.28 1.11 4.73
C ILE A 65 3.31 1.29 5.85
N LYS A 66 4.18 0.29 6.09
CA LYS A 66 5.24 0.38 7.10
C LYS A 66 6.24 1.50 6.85
N LEU A 67 6.61 1.75 5.59
CA LEU A 67 7.48 2.88 5.25
C LEU A 67 6.81 4.20 5.58
N LEU A 68 5.61 4.43 5.06
CA LEU A 68 4.91 5.72 5.20
C LEU A 68 4.54 6.02 6.66
N THR A 69 4.34 5.01 7.51
CA THR A 69 4.07 5.21 8.94
C THR A 69 5.32 5.29 9.80
N HIS A 70 6.49 4.93 9.27
CA HIS A 70 7.75 4.99 10.01
C HIS A 70 8.09 6.42 10.45
N PRO A 71 8.54 6.64 11.70
CA PRO A 71 8.84 7.99 12.22
C PRO A 71 9.95 8.69 11.44
N ASN A 72 10.88 7.92 10.87
CA ASN A 72 11.99 8.42 10.06
C ASN A 72 11.75 8.20 8.56
N CYS A 73 10.49 8.09 8.11
CA CYS A 73 10.18 8.04 6.69
C CYS A 73 10.77 9.27 5.98
N PRO A 74 11.47 9.12 4.85
CA PRO A 74 11.86 10.25 4.02
C PRO A 74 10.64 11.07 3.61
N SER A 75 10.87 12.33 3.22
CA SER A 75 9.80 13.11 2.58
C SER A 75 9.32 12.41 1.31
N VAL A 76 8.02 12.41 1.06
CA VAL A 76 7.42 11.80 -0.14
C VAL A 76 6.63 12.88 -0.86
N ASP A 77 6.92 13.12 -2.14
CA ASP A 77 6.25 14.17 -2.91
C ASP A 77 4.87 13.70 -3.42
N SER A 78 4.84 12.58 -4.13
CA SER A 78 3.61 12.03 -4.72
C SER A 78 3.50 10.52 -4.53
N ILE A 79 2.27 10.02 -4.46
CA ILE A 79 1.95 8.60 -4.42
C ILE A 79 1.06 8.27 -5.63
N PHE A 80 1.36 7.17 -6.31
CA PHE A 80 0.51 6.62 -7.36
C PHE A 80 -0.17 5.35 -6.86
N PHE A 81 -1.46 5.43 -6.60
CA PHE A 81 -2.23 4.32 -6.05
C PHE A 81 -3.72 4.46 -6.38
N ASN A 82 -4.33 3.36 -6.84
CA ASN A 82 -5.79 3.29 -7.01
C ASN A 82 -6.44 2.74 -5.74
N GLY A 83 -6.50 3.60 -4.72
CA GLY A 83 -7.09 3.29 -3.42
C GLY A 83 -8.60 3.47 -3.37
N ALA A 84 -9.13 3.38 -2.15
CA ALA A 84 -10.56 3.52 -1.93
C ALA A 84 -11.09 4.91 -2.32
N GLU A 85 -10.32 5.99 -2.13
CA GLU A 85 -10.73 7.32 -2.58
C GLU A 85 -10.90 7.38 -4.11
N GLN A 86 -9.92 6.84 -4.85
CA GLN A 86 -9.95 6.81 -6.31
C GLN A 86 -11.10 5.94 -6.85
N LEU A 87 -11.46 4.87 -6.15
CA LEU A 87 -12.51 3.94 -6.58
C LEU A 87 -13.91 4.35 -6.12
N PHE A 88 -14.06 4.91 -4.92
CA PHE A 88 -15.37 5.15 -4.29
C PHE A 88 -15.70 6.63 -4.06
N GLY A 89 -14.75 7.53 -4.35
CA GLY A 89 -14.88 8.98 -4.17
C GLY A 89 -14.26 9.47 -2.87
N HIS A 90 -14.05 10.79 -2.78
CA HIS A 90 -13.43 11.43 -1.62
C HIS A 90 -14.20 11.16 -0.32
N ILE A 91 -13.43 10.93 0.74
CA ILE A 91 -13.91 10.84 2.11
C ILE A 91 -14.40 12.23 2.51
N SER A 92 -15.61 12.34 3.03
CA SER A 92 -16.00 13.53 3.78
C SER A 92 -15.70 13.26 5.26
N THR A 93 -15.02 14.18 5.92
CA THR A 93 -14.78 14.12 7.38
C THR A 93 -16.09 14.23 8.18
N GLU A 94 -17.18 14.64 7.52
CA GLU A 94 -18.52 14.76 8.08
C GLU A 94 -19.25 13.41 8.20
N ASP A 95 -18.82 12.39 7.44
CA ASP A 95 -19.45 11.07 7.37
C ASP A 95 -18.77 10.00 8.26
N ILE A 96 -17.77 10.36 9.06
CA ILE A 96 -17.14 9.46 10.04
C ILE A 96 -18.12 9.27 11.22
N ASP A 97 -19.09 8.39 11.05
CA ASP A 97 -20.00 7.99 12.12
C ASP A 97 -19.22 7.15 13.14
N ALA A 98 -19.04 7.68 14.35
CA ALA A 98 -18.38 7.02 15.47
C ALA A 98 -18.95 5.62 15.79
N ARG A 99 -20.19 5.31 15.38
CA ARG A 99 -20.75 3.95 15.46
C ARG A 99 -20.17 2.96 14.45
N THR A 100 -19.75 3.43 13.28
CA THR A 100 -19.11 2.59 12.27
C THR A 100 -17.70 2.24 12.70
N ASP A 101 -16.95 3.18 13.28
CA ASP A 101 -15.62 2.93 13.83
C ASP A 101 -15.64 1.82 14.90
N VAL A 102 -16.62 1.82 15.82
CA VAL A 102 -16.74 0.76 16.85
C VAL A 102 -17.06 -0.62 16.24
N LYS A 103 -17.90 -0.69 15.20
CA LYS A 103 -18.17 -1.96 14.50
C LYS A 103 -16.96 -2.45 13.71
N LEU A 104 -16.22 -1.53 13.10
CA LEU A 104 -15.04 -1.86 12.32
C LEU A 104 -13.85 -2.22 13.20
N GLN A 105 -13.75 -1.63 14.40
CA GLN A 105 -12.80 -2.01 15.43
C GLN A 105 -13.11 -3.40 16.00
N ALA A 106 -14.40 -3.74 16.20
CA ALA A 106 -14.80 -5.10 16.59
C ALA A 106 -14.52 -6.14 15.49
N LEU A 107 -14.75 -5.82 14.20
CA LEU A 107 -14.41 -6.70 13.07
C LEU A 107 -12.90 -6.85 12.88
N SER A 108 -12.15 -5.77 13.14
CA SER A 108 -10.68 -5.76 13.24
C SER A 108 -10.21 -6.74 14.31
N GLU A 109 -10.74 -6.63 15.53
CA GLU A 109 -10.41 -7.48 16.68
C GLU A 109 -10.81 -8.95 16.44
N GLU A 110 -11.95 -9.21 15.78
CA GLU A 110 -12.35 -10.58 15.38
C GLU A 110 -11.44 -11.17 14.30
N SER A 111 -10.91 -10.34 13.39
CA SER A 111 -9.95 -10.77 12.36
C SER A 111 -8.57 -11.09 12.95
N SER A 112 -8.29 -10.62 14.18
CA SER A 112 -7.05 -10.90 14.91
C SER A 112 -7.03 -12.27 15.57
N GLU A 113 -8.20 -12.88 15.82
CA GLU A 113 -8.29 -14.15 16.56
C GLU A 113 -8.40 -15.41 15.69
N VAL A 114 -8.51 -15.33 14.37
CA VAL A 114 -8.62 -16.53 13.52
C VAL A 114 -7.84 -16.36 12.22
N GLY A 115 -6.92 -17.27 11.95
CA GLY A 115 -6.19 -17.36 10.68
C GLY A 115 -7.08 -17.77 9.49
N ASP A 116 -7.97 -16.90 9.04
CA ASP A 116 -8.88 -17.11 7.90
C ASP A 116 -9.19 -15.73 7.28
N LYS A 117 -9.35 -15.50 5.97
CA LYS A 117 -9.33 -16.38 4.79
C LYS A 117 -9.40 -15.59 3.47
N ASP A 118 -9.12 -14.28 3.45
CA ASP A 118 -9.19 -13.49 2.21
C ASP A 118 -7.77 -13.21 1.69
N PRO A 119 -7.33 -13.84 0.59
CA PRO A 119 -6.01 -13.64 -0.01
C PRO A 119 -5.87 -12.29 -0.73
N ILE A 120 -6.86 -11.40 -0.63
CA ILE A 120 -6.93 -10.16 -1.42
C ILE A 120 -6.82 -8.97 -0.47
N GLY A 121 -5.84 -8.11 -0.72
CA GLY A 121 -5.44 -7.03 0.20
C GLY A 121 -6.38 -5.82 0.24
N TYR A 122 -7.70 -6.03 0.26
CA TYR A 122 -8.70 -4.96 0.35
C TYR A 122 -8.62 -4.19 1.67
N SER A 123 -8.38 -4.90 2.78
CA SER A 123 -8.11 -4.30 4.09
C SER A 123 -6.86 -3.43 4.03
N GLU A 124 -5.81 -3.95 3.44
CA GLU A 124 -4.51 -3.30 3.30
C GLU A 124 -4.62 -2.09 2.36
N GLY A 125 -5.38 -2.20 1.26
CA GLY A 125 -5.64 -1.09 0.34
C GLY A 125 -6.46 0.02 0.99
N THR A 126 -7.36 -0.36 1.90
CA THR A 126 -8.10 0.58 2.77
C THR A 126 -7.14 1.26 3.75
N SER A 127 -6.24 0.50 4.39
CA SER A 127 -5.23 1.02 5.32
C SER A 127 -4.25 1.96 4.64
N LEU A 128 -3.75 1.64 3.45
CA LEU A 128 -2.90 2.54 2.68
C LEU A 128 -3.64 3.82 2.28
N SER A 129 -4.91 3.71 1.85
CA SER A 129 -5.74 4.88 1.55
C SER A 129 -5.92 5.78 2.79
N TYR A 130 -6.14 5.19 3.97
CA TYR A 130 -6.22 5.92 5.23
C TYR A 130 -4.90 6.63 5.55
N VAL A 131 -3.75 5.96 5.43
CA VAL A 131 -2.43 6.56 5.69
C VAL A 131 -2.14 7.71 4.73
N ILE A 132 -2.50 7.58 3.46
CA ILE A 132 -2.37 8.64 2.45
C ILE A 132 -3.16 9.88 2.87
N PHE A 133 -4.43 9.69 3.23
CA PHE A 133 -5.31 10.77 3.68
C PHE A 133 -4.85 11.41 4.99
N ASP A 134 -4.59 10.60 6.04
CA ASP A 134 -4.25 11.04 7.39
C ASP A 134 -2.94 11.86 7.41
N LYS A 135 -1.96 11.45 6.60
CA LYS A 135 -0.68 12.16 6.47
C LYS A 135 -0.69 13.28 5.44
N GLY A 136 -1.78 13.46 4.70
CA GLY A 136 -1.92 14.50 3.69
C GLY A 136 -0.99 14.33 2.49
N TYR A 137 -0.70 13.09 2.08
CA TYR A 137 0.09 12.82 0.89
C TYR A 137 -0.72 13.14 -0.38
N THR A 138 -0.04 13.72 -1.37
CA THR A 138 -0.61 13.89 -2.71
C THR A 138 -0.72 12.52 -3.39
N CYS A 139 -1.90 12.15 -3.88
CA CYS A 139 -2.14 10.89 -4.58
C CYS A 139 -2.61 11.15 -6.01
N ASN A 140 -2.05 10.44 -6.99
CA ASN A 140 -2.43 10.49 -8.41
C ASN A 140 -2.57 11.93 -8.98
N ASP A 141 -1.64 12.82 -8.64
CA ASP A 141 -1.60 14.22 -9.09
C ASP A 141 -1.65 14.40 -10.60
N VAL A 142 -1.03 13.48 -11.35
CA VAL A 142 -1.04 13.49 -12.83
C VAL A 142 -2.43 13.32 -13.46
N VAL A 143 -3.42 12.92 -12.65
CA VAL A 143 -4.84 12.80 -13.03
C VAL A 143 -5.76 13.50 -12.01
N ASP A 144 -5.28 14.58 -11.40
CA ASP A 144 -6.06 15.43 -10.47
C ASP A 144 -6.64 14.65 -9.27
N GLY A 145 -5.92 13.63 -8.79
CA GLY A 145 -6.36 12.78 -7.68
C GLY A 145 -7.39 11.71 -8.04
N GLU A 146 -7.84 11.66 -9.30
CA GLU A 146 -8.72 10.60 -9.79
C GLU A 146 -7.98 9.25 -9.91
N ALA A 147 -8.71 8.19 -10.26
CA ALA A 147 -8.11 6.90 -10.53
C ALA A 147 -7.17 6.94 -11.76
N LEU A 148 -5.96 6.39 -11.60
CA LEU A 148 -4.97 6.26 -12.66
C LEU A 148 -5.18 4.95 -13.44
N TYR A 149 -5.54 5.06 -14.71
CA TYR A 149 -5.66 3.92 -15.61
C TYR A 149 -5.21 4.32 -17.01
N ARG A 150 -4.85 3.33 -17.83
CA ARG A 150 -4.18 3.53 -19.13
C ARG A 150 -4.88 4.53 -20.04
N GLU A 151 -6.20 4.47 -20.14
CA GLU A 151 -6.98 5.36 -21.02
C GLU A 151 -7.07 6.81 -20.48
N LYS A 152 -6.97 7.02 -19.16
CA LYS A 152 -6.94 8.36 -18.53
C LYS A 152 -5.57 9.00 -18.66
N CYS A 153 -4.51 8.23 -18.41
CA CYS A 153 -3.13 8.69 -18.47
C CYS A 153 -2.23 7.57 -18.98
N ALA A 154 -1.85 7.64 -20.25
CA ALA A 154 -1.00 6.63 -20.88
C ALA A 154 0.48 6.73 -20.47
N GLN A 155 0.93 7.92 -20.06
CA GLN A 155 2.31 8.18 -19.64
C GLN A 155 2.37 9.36 -18.68
N PHE A 156 3.34 9.33 -17.77
CA PHE A 156 3.65 10.45 -16.88
C PHE A 156 5.16 10.52 -16.61
N GLU A 157 5.60 11.62 -16.01
CA GLU A 157 7.01 11.89 -15.73
C GLU A 157 7.23 12.12 -14.23
N ILE A 158 8.36 11.63 -13.73
CA ILE A 158 8.86 11.90 -12.37
C ILE A 158 10.28 12.44 -12.55
N GLY A 159 10.44 13.77 -12.48
CA GLY A 159 11.70 14.43 -12.80
C GLY A 159 12.17 14.08 -14.22
N SER A 160 13.34 13.45 -14.34
CA SER A 160 13.89 13.00 -15.63
C SER A 160 13.38 11.63 -16.10
N LEU A 161 12.62 10.91 -15.28
CA LEU A 161 12.11 9.57 -15.57
C LEU A 161 10.76 9.63 -16.27
N LYS A 162 10.59 8.84 -17.32
CA LYS A 162 9.32 8.68 -18.05
C LYS A 162 8.73 7.30 -17.82
N PHE A 163 7.48 7.25 -17.38
CA PHE A 163 6.71 6.04 -17.12
C PHE A 163 5.59 5.88 -18.15
N ASN A 164 5.39 4.66 -18.64
CA ASN A 164 4.23 4.30 -19.47
C ASN A 164 3.29 3.42 -18.65
N VAL A 165 2.01 3.75 -18.65
CA VAL A 165 0.98 2.99 -17.94
C VAL A 165 0.52 1.84 -18.83
N ILE A 166 0.85 0.62 -18.42
CA ILE A 166 0.43 -0.61 -19.12
C ILE A 166 -0.99 -1.02 -18.69
N GLY A 167 -1.28 -0.88 -17.41
CA GLY A 167 -2.56 -1.13 -16.78
C GLY A 167 -2.62 -0.49 -15.38
N PRO A 168 -3.77 -0.58 -14.69
CA PRO A 168 -5.01 -1.19 -15.17
C PRO A 168 -5.62 -0.39 -16.32
N ASP A 169 -6.51 -1.03 -17.08
CA ASP A 169 -7.44 -0.31 -17.94
C ASP A 169 -8.76 -0.06 -17.22
N LEU A 170 -9.64 0.71 -17.86
CA LEU A 170 -10.93 1.03 -17.25
C LEU A 170 -11.75 -0.22 -16.87
N SER A 171 -11.68 -1.30 -17.65
CA SER A 171 -12.43 -2.53 -17.36
C SER A 171 -11.90 -3.21 -16.11
N ALA A 172 -10.58 -3.40 -16.02
CA ALA A 172 -9.93 -3.98 -14.85
C ALA A 172 -10.18 -3.15 -13.58
N LEU A 173 -10.15 -1.81 -13.71
CA LEU A 173 -10.42 -0.91 -12.60
C LEU A 173 -11.87 -1.02 -12.10
N LEU A 174 -12.85 -1.10 -13.02
CA LEU A 174 -14.26 -1.28 -12.67
C LEU A 174 -14.54 -2.65 -12.04
N GLU A 175 -13.84 -3.69 -12.50
CA GLU A 175 -13.90 -5.03 -11.89
C GLU A 175 -13.35 -5.01 -10.47
N LEU A 176 -12.18 -4.42 -10.25
CA LEU A 176 -11.60 -4.23 -8.91
C LEU A 176 -12.57 -3.49 -7.99
N LYS A 177 -13.14 -2.36 -8.46
CA LYS A 177 -14.13 -1.59 -7.71
C LYS A 177 -15.34 -2.44 -7.32
N LYS A 178 -15.85 -3.28 -8.23
CA LYS A 178 -16.99 -4.15 -7.99
C LYS A 178 -16.67 -5.19 -6.91
N ILE A 179 -15.57 -5.93 -7.05
CA ILE A 179 -15.20 -6.99 -6.11
C ILE A 179 -14.91 -6.40 -4.73
N TRP A 180 -14.21 -5.26 -4.67
CA TRP A 180 -13.94 -4.58 -3.41
C TRP A 180 -15.24 -4.12 -2.74
N LYS A 181 -16.21 -3.57 -3.49
CA LYS A 181 -17.53 -3.19 -2.96
C LYS A 181 -18.28 -4.39 -2.39
N GLU A 182 -18.30 -5.53 -3.09
CA GLU A 182 -18.93 -6.77 -2.62
C GLU A 182 -18.30 -7.24 -1.30
N LYS A 183 -16.96 -7.21 -1.20
CA LYS A 183 -16.22 -7.56 0.03
C LYS A 183 -16.50 -6.64 1.20
N LEU A 184 -16.68 -5.34 0.96
CA LEU A 184 -17.09 -4.39 2.00
C LEU A 184 -18.53 -4.66 2.45
N GLU A 185 -19.44 -4.94 1.51
CA GLU A 185 -20.84 -5.26 1.81
C GLU A 185 -20.99 -6.57 2.60
N GLU A 186 -20.22 -7.61 2.28
CA GLU A 186 -20.15 -8.89 3.03
C GLU A 186 -19.83 -8.65 4.52
N ARG A 187 -19.03 -7.62 4.81
CA ARG A 187 -18.59 -7.26 6.17
C ARG A 187 -19.46 -6.14 6.80
N ASN A 188 -20.54 -5.71 6.14
CA ASN A 188 -21.40 -4.59 6.53
C ASN A 188 -20.67 -3.24 6.65
N ILE A 189 -19.72 -2.99 5.74
CA ILE A 189 -18.85 -1.83 5.74
C ILE A 189 -19.26 -0.89 4.61
N ARG A 190 -19.40 0.40 4.92
CA ARG A 190 -19.72 1.39 3.90
C ARG A 190 -18.44 1.83 3.19
N PRO A 191 -18.38 1.81 1.83
CA PRO A 191 -17.17 2.19 1.09
C PRO A 191 -16.69 3.62 1.31
N LYS A 192 -17.57 4.52 1.77
CA LYS A 192 -17.22 5.90 2.11
C LYS A 192 -16.50 6.05 3.46
N ILE A 193 -16.42 4.97 4.25
CA ILE A 193 -15.84 4.99 5.58
C ILE A 193 -14.46 4.31 5.49
N LEU A 194 -13.47 5.12 5.13
CA LEU A 194 -12.08 4.82 5.40
C LEU A 194 -11.84 5.10 6.88
N SER A 195 -11.83 4.05 7.69
CA SER A 195 -11.69 4.20 9.14
C SER A 195 -10.30 3.82 9.62
N LYS A 196 -9.86 4.55 10.64
CA LYS A 196 -8.68 4.24 11.45
C LYS A 196 -8.65 2.79 11.93
N SER A 197 -9.81 2.17 12.16
CA SER A 197 -9.88 0.78 12.63
C SER A 197 -9.25 -0.24 11.68
N TYR A 198 -9.28 -0.04 10.36
CA TYR A 198 -8.59 -0.94 9.43
C TYR A 198 -7.08 -0.82 9.52
N TYR A 199 -6.61 0.41 9.72
CA TYR A 199 -5.22 0.66 10.02
C TYR A 199 -4.81 0.03 11.36
N ASP A 200 -5.61 0.20 12.41
CA ASP A 200 -5.36 -0.43 13.72
C ASP A 200 -5.33 -1.98 13.61
N ALA A 201 -6.23 -2.57 12.82
CA ALA A 201 -6.24 -4.00 12.51
C ALA A 201 -4.94 -4.45 11.83
N PHE A 202 -4.49 -3.68 10.84
CA PHE A 202 -3.23 -3.91 10.16
C PHE A 202 -2.06 -3.88 11.15
N GLU A 203 -1.99 -2.86 12.02
CA GLU A 203 -0.92 -2.78 13.02
C GLU A 203 -0.95 -4.00 13.96
N GLN A 204 -2.11 -4.39 14.48
CA GLN A 204 -2.26 -5.58 15.33
C GLN A 204 -1.79 -6.87 14.63
N PHE A 205 -2.19 -7.06 13.36
CA PHE A 205 -1.75 -8.18 12.52
C PHE A 205 -0.23 -8.20 12.38
N THR A 206 0.39 -7.06 12.08
CA THR A 206 1.84 -6.99 11.91
C THR A 206 2.60 -7.24 13.21
N SER A 207 2.11 -6.77 14.36
CA SER A 207 2.69 -7.06 15.67
C SER A 207 2.65 -8.57 15.98
N THR A 208 1.54 -9.24 15.65
CA THR A 208 1.38 -10.69 15.86
C THR A 208 2.37 -11.50 15.03
N ILE A 209 2.71 -11.05 13.81
CA ILE A 209 3.70 -11.74 12.99
C ILE A 209 5.13 -11.50 13.47
N GLN A 210 5.44 -10.32 14.00
CA GLN A 210 6.74 -10.05 14.61
C GLN A 210 7.00 -10.95 15.82
N GLU A 211 5.98 -11.23 16.65
CA GLU A 211 6.11 -12.13 17.80
C GLU A 211 6.30 -13.60 17.42
N LYS A 212 5.81 -14.02 16.25
CA LYS A 212 5.93 -15.40 15.75
C LYS A 212 7.24 -15.73 15.02
N SER A 213 8.19 -14.79 14.91
CA SER A 213 9.50 -15.05 14.31
C SER A 213 10.56 -15.42 15.36
N PRO A 214 10.75 -16.72 15.61
CA PRO A 214 12.08 -17.30 15.63
C PRO A 214 12.09 -18.42 14.60
N ASP A 215 12.71 -18.21 13.44
CA ASP A 215 13.45 -19.29 12.77
C ASP A 215 14.28 -18.75 11.61
N ASN A 216 15.60 -18.78 11.83
CA ASN A 216 16.59 -18.85 10.77
C ASN A 216 16.32 -20.14 9.98
N TYR A 217 15.59 -20.05 8.87
CA TYR A 217 15.71 -21.10 7.86
C TYR A 217 17.10 -21.00 7.24
N GLN A 218 17.99 -21.85 7.75
CA GLN A 218 19.29 -22.12 7.16
C GLN A 218 19.03 -22.71 5.77
N ILE A 219 19.10 -21.89 4.72
CA ILE A 219 19.13 -22.38 3.34
C ILE A 219 20.53 -22.97 3.12
N SER A 220 20.73 -24.17 3.65
CA SER A 220 21.82 -25.04 3.29
C SER A 220 21.37 -25.87 2.10
N SER A 221 21.90 -25.58 0.91
CA SER A 221 22.05 -26.61 -0.12
C SER A 221 23.48 -27.13 -0.05
N THR A 222 23.82 -27.85 1.02
CA THR A 222 24.88 -28.85 0.92
C THR A 222 24.28 -30.07 0.25
N GLU A 223 24.68 -30.36 -0.98
CA GLU A 223 25.01 -31.72 -1.40
C GLU A 223 25.89 -31.73 -2.66
N LYS A 224 27.16 -32.06 -2.39
CA LYS A 224 28.20 -32.78 -3.15
C LYS A 224 28.42 -32.49 -4.64
#